data_AF-A0A2T6V3X2-F1
#
_entry.id   AF-A0A2T6V3X2-F1
#
_cell.length_a   1.000
_cell.length_b   1.000
_cell.length_c   1.000
_cell.angle_alpha   90.00
_cell.angle_beta   90.00
_cell.angle_gamma   90.00
#
_symmetry.space_group_name_H-M   'P 1'
#
loop_
_entity.id
_entity.type
_entity.pdbx_description
1 polymer ?
#
loop_
_entity_poly.entity_id
_entity_poly.type
_entity_poly.pdbx_seq_one_letter_code
_entity_poly.pdbx_strand_id
1 'polypeptide(L)'
;MDIYALYIAIGLFTGILSGIFGIGGGLIIVPIMLATGHSFEESIGISILQMALSSFVGSVLNFKKKSLDFSLGLLIGAGGLIGASFSGFVLKIVSSKILMVIFALLVVYSMIQFVLKPKKKDFIAGAKRYHLQGLKLFLIGALTG
;
A
#
# COMPACT_ATOMS: atom_id res chain seq x y z
N MET A 1 24.01 17.46 -7.08
CA MET A 1 23.93 16.50 -5.95
C MET A 1 22.62 16.69 -5.15
N ASP A 2 21.90 17.78 -5.37
CA ASP A 2 20.74 18.21 -4.58
C ASP A 2 19.48 17.36 -4.81
N ILE A 3 19.28 16.85 -6.02
CA ILE A 3 18.08 16.05 -6.37
C ILE A 3 18.06 14.68 -5.66
N TYR A 4 19.22 14.05 -5.49
CA TYR A 4 19.32 12.77 -4.78
C TYR A 4 19.08 12.95 -3.28
N ALA A 5 19.60 14.03 -2.71
CA ALA A 5 19.33 14.39 -1.31
C ALA A 5 17.83 14.63 -1.07
N LEU A 6 17.16 15.30 -2.00
CA LEU A 6 15.71 15.50 -1.95
C LEU A 6 14.94 14.17 -1.97
N TYR A 7 15.29 13.24 -2.87
CA TYR A 7 14.62 11.94 -2.94
C TYR A 7 14.86 11.08 -1.70
N ILE A 8 16.06 11.12 -1.12
CA ILE A 8 16.35 10.47 0.16
C ILE A 8 15.49 11.07 1.27
N ALA A 9 15.36 12.40 1.33
CA ALA A 9 14.53 13.07 2.32
C ALA A 9 13.05 12.71 2.15
N ILE A 10 12.53 12.69 0.93
CA ILE A 10 11.15 12.27 0.63
C ILE A 10 10.94 10.80 1.01
N GLY A 11 11.85 9.91 0.64
CA GLY A 11 11.79 8.48 0.98
C GLY A 11 11.79 8.23 2.49
N LEU A 12 12.65 8.93 3.24
CA LEU A 12 12.68 8.85 4.71
C LEU A 12 11.38 9.38 5.32
N PHE A 13 10.95 10.56 4.89
CA PHE A 13 9.72 11.19 5.40
C PHE A 13 8.50 10.31 5.15
N THR A 14 8.28 9.91 3.91
CA THR A 14 7.16 9.04 3.52
C THR A 14 7.24 7.66 4.18
N GLY A 15 8.44 7.10 4.35
CA GLY A 15 8.67 5.85 5.07
C GLY A 15 8.25 5.93 6.55
N ILE A 16 8.62 7.01 7.24
CA ILE A 16 8.22 7.26 8.64
C ILE A 16 6.70 7.39 8.74
N LEU A 17 6.08 8.20 7.87
CA LEU A 17 4.63 8.39 7.86
C LEU A 17 3.91 7.08 7.56
N SER A 18 4.37 6.32 6.57
CA SER A 18 3.82 5.01 6.24
C SER A 18 3.93 4.03 7.41
N GLY A 19 5.03 4.05 8.16
CA GLY A 19 5.22 3.22 9.35
C GLY A 19 4.30 3.60 10.52
N ILE A 20 4.06 4.90 10.75
CA ILE A 20 3.19 5.39 11.83
C ILE A 20 1.72 5.14 11.50
N PHE A 21 1.32 5.42 10.26
CA PHE A 21 -0.08 5.38 9.83
C PHE A 21 -0.52 4.03 9.25
N GLY A 22 0.41 3.16 8.86
CA GLY A 22 0.12 1.84 8.29
C GLY A 22 -0.60 1.88 6.93
N ILE A 23 -0.57 3.02 6.25
CA ILE A 23 -1.30 3.29 4.99
C ILE A 23 -0.57 2.83 3.72
N GLY A 24 0.70 2.42 3.83
CA GLY A 24 1.49 1.97 2.69
C GLY A 24 1.71 3.08 1.67
N GLY A 25 2.72 3.95 1.90
CA GLY A 25 3.44 4.80 0.96
C GLY A 25 2.69 5.59 -0.14
N GLY A 26 1.93 4.92 -1.00
CA GLY A 26 1.34 5.42 -2.25
C GLY A 26 0.41 6.61 -2.10
N LEU A 27 -0.29 6.70 -0.97
CA LEU A 27 -1.13 7.84 -0.63
C LEU A 27 -0.35 9.17 -0.57
N ILE A 28 0.94 9.10 -0.23
CA ILE A 28 1.80 10.26 0.00
C ILE A 28 2.82 10.40 -1.13
N ILE A 29 3.47 9.31 -1.52
CA ILE A 29 4.60 9.39 -2.45
C ILE A 29 4.15 9.65 -3.90
N VAL A 30 3.01 9.12 -4.35
CA VAL A 30 2.53 9.36 -5.73
C VAL A 30 2.19 10.85 -5.93
N PRO A 31 1.41 11.53 -5.06
CA PRO A 31 1.19 12.97 -5.20
C PRO A 31 2.48 13.80 -5.14
N ILE A 32 3.44 13.43 -4.29
CA ILE A 32 4.72 14.15 -4.19
C ILE A 32 5.52 14.00 -5.48
N MET A 33 5.64 12.79 -6.03
CA MET A 33 6.39 12.57 -7.28
C MET A 33 5.75 13.33 -8.46
N LEU A 34 4.42 13.32 -8.55
CA LEU A 34 3.68 14.13 -9.53
C LEU A 34 3.96 15.63 -9.35
N ALA A 35 3.97 16.14 -8.11
CA ALA A 35 4.28 17.54 -7.82
C ALA A 35 5.73 17.92 -8.17
N THR A 36 6.65 16.96 -8.16
CA THR A 36 8.04 17.15 -8.62
C THR A 36 8.22 17.01 -10.14
N GLY A 37 7.13 16.82 -10.90
CA GLY A 37 7.14 16.80 -12.37
C GLY A 37 7.36 15.43 -13.01
N HIS A 38 7.27 14.33 -12.24
CA HIS A 38 7.36 12.97 -12.80
C HIS A 38 6.06 12.60 -13.51
N SER A 39 6.16 11.69 -14.47
CA SER A 39 4.97 11.08 -15.07
C SER A 39 4.18 10.27 -14.04
N PHE A 40 2.91 10.02 -14.35
CA PHE A 40 2.04 9.24 -13.47
C PHE A 40 2.52 7.80 -13.32
N GLU A 41 3.01 7.21 -14.42
CA GLU A 41 3.56 5.86 -14.48
C GLU A 41 4.83 5.73 -13.65
N GLU A 42 5.76 6.69 -13.76
CA GLU A 42 6.97 6.73 -12.93
C GLU A 42 6.62 6.87 -11.44
N SER A 43 5.68 7.74 -11.11
CA SER A 43 5.24 7.99 -9.74
C SER A 43 4.65 6.72 -9.09
N ILE A 44 3.84 5.95 -9.82
CA ILE A 44 3.33 4.65 -9.37
C ILE A 44 4.47 3.64 -9.18
N GLY A 45 5.40 3.56 -10.13
CA GLY A 45 6.53 2.63 -10.05
C GLY A 45 7.41 2.88 -8.83
N ILE A 46 7.75 4.15 -8.58
CA ILE A 46 8.51 4.58 -7.40
C ILE A 46 7.76 4.23 -6.11
N SER A 47 6.45 4.47 -6.10
CA SER A 47 5.59 4.15 -4.95
C SER A 47 5.61 2.67 -4.60
N ILE A 48 5.41 1.79 -5.58
CA ILE A 48 5.33 0.34 -5.36
C ILE A 48 6.66 -0.16 -4.79
N LEU A 49 7.80 0.31 -5.33
CA LEU A 49 9.12 -0.05 -4.82
C LEU A 49 9.32 0.41 -3.37
N GLN A 50 8.96 1.65 -3.06
CA GLN A 50 9.05 2.20 -1.71
C GLN A 50 8.13 1.44 -0.73
N MET A 51 6.91 1.09 -1.15
CA MET A 51 5.97 0.31 -0.37
C MET A 51 6.48 -1.10 -0.10
N ALA A 52 7.09 -1.76 -1.09
CA ALA A 52 7.69 -3.08 -0.93
C ALA A 52 8.81 -3.07 0.12
N LEU A 53 9.73 -2.10 0.04
CA LEU A 53 10.82 -1.96 1.00
C LEU A 53 10.33 -1.65 2.42
N SER A 54 9.40 -0.70 2.55
CA SER A 54 8.84 -0.35 3.87
C SER A 54 8.03 -1.49 4.48
N SER A 55 7.28 -2.24 3.67
CA SER A 55 6.52 -3.41 4.09
C SER A 55 7.44 -4.56 4.50
N PHE A 56 8.55 -4.77 3.80
CA PHE A 56 9.56 -5.75 4.18
C PHE A 56 10.16 -5.45 5.56
N VAL A 57 10.63 -4.21 5.76
CA VAL A 57 11.18 -3.76 7.05
C VAL A 57 10.13 -3.87 8.15
N GLY A 58 8.90 -3.40 7.88
CA GLY A 58 7.77 -3.50 8.81
C GLY A 58 7.45 -4.95 9.18
N SER A 59 7.47 -5.87 8.21
CA SER A 59 7.22 -7.30 8.44
C SER A 59 8.31 -7.93 9.31
N VAL A 60 9.59 -7.63 9.04
CA VAL A 60 10.72 -8.10 9.87
C VAL A 60 10.60 -7.60 11.31
N LEU A 61 10.24 -6.33 11.50
CA LEU A 61 10.05 -5.74 12.84
C LEU A 61 8.86 -6.37 13.58
N ASN A 62 7.73 -6.60 12.90
CA ASN A 62 6.57 -7.27 13.49
C ASN A 62 6.84 -8.74 13.81
N PHE A 63 7.64 -9.42 12.98
CA PHE A 63 8.11 -10.77 13.24
C PHE A 63 8.95 -10.84 14.52
N LYS A 64 9.94 -9.95 14.67
CA LYS A 64 10.76 -9.86 15.89
C LYS A 64 9.92 -9.58 17.14
N LYS A 65 8.83 -8.84 17.01
CA LYS A 65 7.86 -8.55 18.08
C LYS A 65 6.84 -9.67 18.33
N LYS A 66 6.95 -10.83 17.64
CA LYS A 66 5.97 -11.94 17.69
C LYS A 66 4.52 -11.50 17.44
N SER A 67 4.35 -10.40 16.71
CA SER A 67 3.04 -9.79 16.41
C SER A 67 2.59 -10.10 14.97
N LEU A 68 3.33 -10.94 14.26
CA LEU A 68 3.07 -11.32 12.88
C LEU A 68 2.41 -12.71 12.82
N ASP A 69 1.19 -12.77 12.27
CA ASP A 69 0.54 -14.02 11.90
C ASP A 69 0.91 -14.39 10.46
N PHE A 70 1.79 -15.39 10.29
CA PHE A 70 2.26 -15.82 8.98
C PHE A 70 1.17 -16.44 8.13
N SER A 71 0.23 -17.17 8.72
CA SER A 71 -0.83 -17.84 7.96
C SER A 71 -1.74 -16.82 7.29
N LEU A 72 -2.14 -15.78 8.03
CA LEU A 72 -2.94 -14.68 7.47
C LEU A 72 -2.14 -13.85 6.45
N GLY A 73 -0.88 -13.56 6.76
CA GLY A 73 0.01 -12.81 5.87
C GLY A 73 0.24 -13.52 4.54
N LEU A 74 0.46 -14.85 4.55
CA LEU A 74 0.64 -15.65 3.34
C LEU A 74 -0.63 -15.74 2.50
N LEU A 75 -1.81 -15.89 3.13
CA LEU A 75 -3.08 -15.94 2.40
C LEU A 75 -3.38 -14.64 1.65
N ILE A 76 -3.23 -13.49 2.33
CA ILE A 76 -3.43 -12.16 1.71
C ILE A 76 -2.33 -11.91 0.68
N GLY A 77 -1.06 -12.21 1.01
CA GLY A 77 0.07 -12.01 0.12
C GLY A 77 0.00 -12.84 -1.16
N ALA A 78 -0.43 -14.11 -1.06
CA ALA A 78 -0.64 -14.97 -2.23
C ALA A 78 -1.76 -14.43 -3.12
N GLY A 79 -2.87 -13.97 -2.53
CA GLY A 79 -3.92 -13.28 -3.26
C GLY A 79 -3.37 -12.05 -3.99
N GLY A 80 -2.69 -11.16 -3.25
CA GLY A 80 -2.14 -9.91 -3.79
C GLY A 80 -1.12 -10.15 -4.90
N LEU A 81 -0.30 -11.20 -4.80
CA LEU A 81 0.63 -11.57 -5.86
C LEU A 81 -0.10 -11.94 -7.15
N ILE A 82 -1.23 -12.65 -7.05
CA ILE A 82 -2.07 -12.97 -8.21
C ILE A 82 -2.65 -11.69 -8.81
N GLY A 83 -3.31 -10.85 -8.00
CA GLY A 83 -3.88 -9.58 -8.48
C GLY A 83 -2.84 -8.70 -9.19
N ALA A 84 -1.69 -8.49 -8.54
CA ALA A 84 -0.60 -7.68 -9.05
C ALA A 84 -0.04 -8.23 -10.37
N SER A 85 0.08 -9.55 -10.49
CA SER A 85 0.59 -10.22 -11.71
C SER A 85 -0.32 -9.98 -12.91
N PHE A 86 -1.64 -9.87 -12.70
CA PHE A 86 -2.61 -9.61 -13.76
C PHE A 86 -2.90 -8.11 -14.00
N SER A 87 -2.43 -7.22 -13.14
CA SER A 87 -2.62 -5.77 -13.28
C SER A 87 -2.14 -5.22 -14.64
N GLY A 88 -1.07 -5.78 -15.20
CA GLY A 88 -0.51 -5.39 -16.49
C GLY A 88 -1.47 -5.55 -17.68
N PHE A 89 -2.46 -6.44 -17.60
CA PHE A 89 -3.50 -6.55 -18.63
C PHE A 89 -4.48 -5.38 -18.57
N VAL A 90 -4.82 -4.94 -17.36
CA VAL A 90 -5.69 -3.77 -17.15
C VAL A 90 -5.00 -2.50 -17.66
N LEU A 91 -3.71 -2.34 -17.36
CA LEU A 91 -2.91 -1.18 -17.81
C LEU A 91 -2.82 -1.05 -19.34
N LYS A 92 -2.98 -2.14 -20.10
CA LYS A 92 -3.00 -2.11 -21.57
C LYS A 92 -4.32 -1.63 -22.17
N ILE A 93 -5.42 -1.81 -21.44
CA ILE A 93 -6.79 -1.54 -21.92
C ILE A 93 -7.28 -0.18 -21.42
N VAL A 94 -6.83 0.24 -20.24
CA VAL A 94 -7.25 1.49 -19.59
C VAL A 94 -6.25 2.60 -19.89
N SER A 95 -6.75 3.76 -20.31
CA SER A 95 -5.88 4.92 -20.58
C SER A 95 -5.30 5.51 -19.30
N SER A 96 -4.06 6.03 -19.38
CA SER A 96 -3.36 6.67 -18.26
C SER A 96 -4.20 7.75 -17.56
N LYS A 97 -4.95 8.55 -18.34
CA LYS A 97 -5.83 9.60 -17.81
C LYS A 97 -6.95 9.03 -16.92
N ILE A 98 -7.55 7.90 -17.31
CA ILE A 98 -8.58 7.23 -16.51
C ILE A 98 -7.95 6.69 -15.21
N LEU A 99 -6.79 6.05 -15.31
CA LEU A 99 -6.09 5.51 -14.15
C LEU A 99 -5.70 6.61 -13.15
N MET A 100 -5.24 7.76 -13.65
CA MET A 100 -4.94 8.95 -12.84
C MET A 100 -6.17 9.48 -12.12
N VAL A 101 -7.32 9.58 -12.79
CA VAL A 101 -8.57 10.04 -12.17
C VAL A 101 -9.04 9.04 -11.10
N ILE A 102 -9.01 7.74 -11.39
CA ILE A 102 -9.37 6.70 -10.42
C ILE A 102 -8.45 6.77 -9.20
N PHE A 103 -7.14 6.87 -9.42
CA PHE A 103 -6.16 7.00 -8.35
C PHE A 103 -6.41 8.25 -7.50
N ALA A 104 -6.65 9.41 -8.12
CA ALA A 104 -6.95 10.65 -7.41
C ALA A 104 -8.22 10.53 -6.55
N LEU A 105 -9.28 9.91 -7.08
CA LEU A 105 -10.51 9.65 -6.31
C LEU A 105 -10.26 8.72 -5.12
N LEU A 106 -9.46 7.66 -5.31
CA LEU A 106 -9.08 6.75 -4.23
C LEU A 106 -8.24 7.44 -3.15
N VAL A 107 -7.31 8.32 -3.53
CA VAL A 107 -6.54 9.14 -2.60
C VAL A 107 -7.46 10.04 -1.77
N VAL A 108 -8.35 10.79 -2.42
CA VAL A 108 -9.30 11.68 -1.72
C VAL A 108 -10.20 10.88 -0.79
N TYR A 109 -10.76 9.77 -1.27
CA TYR A 109 -11.57 8.86 -0.45
C TYR A 109 -10.79 8.34 0.76
N SER A 110 -9.54 7.92 0.57
CA SER A 110 -8.72 7.37 1.65
C SER A 110 -8.33 8.45 2.67
N MET A 111 -8.08 9.69 2.23
CA MET A 111 -7.84 10.82 3.12
C MET A 111 -9.08 11.14 3.98
N ILE A 112 -10.27 11.16 3.36
CA ILE A 112 -11.54 11.37 4.08
C ILE A 112 -11.75 10.25 5.11
N GLN A 113 -11.59 8.99 4.70
CA GLN A 113 -11.69 7.82 5.57
C GLN A 113 -10.72 7.90 6.76
N PHE A 114 -9.49 8.33 6.51
CA PHE A 114 -8.45 8.46 7.52
C PHE A 114 -8.80 9.52 8.58
N VAL A 115 -9.40 10.65 8.17
CA VAL A 115 -9.83 11.72 9.07
C VAL A 115 -11.11 11.34 9.84
N LEU A 116 -12.07 10.68 9.19
CA LEU A 116 -13.40 10.45 9.76
C LEU A 116 -13.55 9.17 10.58
N LYS A 117 -12.67 8.16 10.42
CA LYS A 117 -12.81 6.90 11.16
C LYS A 117 -12.29 6.99 12.59
N PRO A 118 -13.13 6.81 13.63
CA PRO A 118 -12.65 6.69 15.00
C PRO A 118 -11.78 5.43 15.15
N LYS A 119 -10.68 5.52 15.90
CA LYS A 119 -9.78 4.40 16.23
C LYS A 119 -10.55 3.29 16.93
N LYS A 120 -11.04 2.29 16.19
CA LYS A 120 -11.69 1.11 16.78
C LYS A 120 -10.62 0.16 17.31
N LYS A 121 -10.51 0.05 18.64
CA LYS A 121 -9.69 -0.97 19.33
C LYS A 121 -10.37 -2.34 19.31
N ASP A 122 -10.51 -2.95 18.14
CA ASP A 122 -11.01 -4.33 18.03
C ASP A 122 -10.00 -5.25 17.32
N PHE A 123 -8.72 -5.12 17.64
CA PHE A 123 -7.69 -5.99 17.04
C PHE A 123 -7.70 -7.41 17.62
N ILE A 124 -8.23 -7.59 18.85
CA ILE A 124 -8.16 -8.87 19.58
C ILE A 124 -9.43 -9.73 19.39
N ALA A 125 -10.58 -9.15 19.00
CA ALA A 125 -11.81 -9.93 18.74
C ALA A 125 -11.90 -10.51 17.32
N GLY A 126 -11.13 -9.98 16.35
CA GLY A 126 -11.16 -10.40 14.95
C GLY A 126 -10.32 -11.64 14.63
N ALA A 127 -9.19 -11.84 15.34
CA ALA A 127 -8.22 -12.90 15.04
C ALA A 127 -8.81 -14.32 15.10
N LYS A 128 -9.77 -14.57 16.01
CA LYS A 128 -10.46 -15.86 16.10
C LYS A 128 -11.51 -16.08 14.99
N ARG A 129 -11.95 -15.02 14.29
CA ARG A 129 -12.99 -15.05 13.25
C ARG A 129 -12.43 -15.21 11.84
N TYR A 130 -11.17 -14.80 11.60
CA TYR A 130 -10.53 -14.88 10.28
C TYR A 130 -9.95 -16.25 9.93
N HIS A 131 -9.63 -17.09 10.93
CA HIS A 131 -9.18 -18.47 10.69
C HIS A 131 -10.22 -19.30 9.90
N LEU A 132 -11.51 -18.92 9.95
CA LEU A 132 -12.60 -19.59 9.23
C LEU A 132 -12.86 -19.06 7.80
N GLN A 133 -12.09 -18.08 7.28
CA GLN A 133 -12.41 -17.41 6.01
C GLN A 133 -11.19 -17.21 5.09
N GLY A 134 -10.31 -18.21 4.97
CA GLY A 134 -9.11 -18.15 4.12
C GLY A 134 -9.38 -17.69 2.69
N LEU A 135 -10.49 -18.13 2.08
CA LEU A 135 -10.90 -17.68 0.75
C LEU A 135 -11.16 -16.17 0.69
N LYS A 136 -11.81 -15.58 1.71
CA LYS A 136 -12.06 -14.14 1.71
C LYS A 136 -10.78 -13.34 1.85
N LEU A 137 -9.82 -13.80 2.65
CA LEU A 137 -8.51 -13.16 2.76
C LEU A 137 -7.75 -13.20 1.44
N PHE A 138 -7.76 -14.36 0.78
CA PHE A 138 -7.15 -14.51 -0.53
C PHE A 138 -7.81 -13.58 -1.56
N LEU A 139 -9.15 -13.51 -1.61
CA LEU A 139 -9.87 -12.63 -2.53
C LEU A 139 -9.62 -11.14 -2.25
N ILE A 140 -9.56 -10.74 -0.98
CA ILE A 140 -9.18 -9.37 -0.60
C ILE A 140 -7.77 -9.07 -1.09
N GLY A 141 -6.82 -10.00 -0.88
CA GLY A 141 -5.48 -9.91 -1.43
C GLY A 141 -5.52 -9.71 -2.95
N ALA A 142 -6.18 -10.61 -3.68
CA ALA A 142 -6.23 -10.58 -5.15
C ALA A 142 -6.94 -9.36 -5.74
N LEU A 143 -7.87 -8.75 -5.01
CA LEU A 143 -8.51 -7.51 -5.44
C LEU A 143 -7.65 -6.27 -5.17
N THR A 144 -6.79 -6.32 -4.14
CA THR A 144 -6.01 -5.16 -3.68
C THR A 144 -4.56 -5.14 -4.15
N GLY A 145 -4.00 -6.30 -4.55
CA GLY A 145 -2.71 -6.39 -5.22
C GLY A 145 -2.84 -6.15 -6.70
#